data_AF-A0A1F7IH42-F1
#
_entry.id   AF-A0A1F7IH42-F1
#
_cell.length_a   1.000
_cell.length_b   1.000
_cell.length_c   1.000
_cell.angle_alpha   90.00
_cell.angle_beta   90.00
_cell.angle_gamma   90.00
#
_symmetry.space_group_name_H-M   'P 1'
#
loop_
_entity.id
_entity.type
_entity.pdbx_description
1 polymer ?
#
loop_
_entity_poly.entity_id
_entity_poly.type
_entity_poly.pdbx_seq_one_letter_code
_entity_poly.pdbx_strand_id
1 'polypeptide(L)'
;MDVYALDLSDKNINPLAKIATIGQLMNVFLPALIIGAAILLLIMLLYGSYTWITAGGNAENVAKAQKIMTYSVFGLVLVILSLLFVRLITTIFKISAPL
;
A
#
# COMPACT_ATOMS: atom_id res chain seq x y z
N MET A 1 -25.80 -37.46 -17.34
CA MET A 1 -24.80 -37.71 -16.28
C MET A 1 -23.68 -36.74 -16.56
N ASP A 2 -23.85 -35.52 -16.06
CA ASP A 2 -23.01 -34.39 -16.40
C ASP A 2 -21.65 -34.60 -15.76
N VAL A 3 -20.67 -34.88 -16.62
CA VAL A 3 -19.27 -35.05 -16.25
C VAL A 3 -18.84 -33.73 -15.61
N TYR A 4 -18.54 -33.77 -14.32
CA TYR A 4 -17.83 -32.71 -13.61
C TYR A 4 -16.49 -32.48 -14.32
N ALA A 5 -16.49 -31.62 -15.34
CA ALA A 5 -15.26 -31.06 -15.85
C ALA A 5 -14.69 -30.20 -14.72
N LEU A 6 -13.61 -30.68 -14.11
CA LEU A 6 -12.73 -29.85 -13.31
C LEU A 6 -12.17 -28.78 -14.24
N ASP A 7 -12.83 -27.63 -14.29
CA ASP A 7 -12.32 -26.46 -14.99
C ASP A 7 -11.09 -25.96 -14.23
N LEU A 8 -9.92 -26.40 -14.69
CA LEU A 8 -8.63 -26.00 -14.13
C LEU A 8 -8.34 -24.49 -14.31
N SER A 9 -9.21 -23.78 -15.02
CA SER A 9 -9.21 -22.31 -15.16
C SER A 9 -10.14 -21.59 -14.19
N ASP A 10 -10.95 -22.29 -13.38
CA ASP A 10 -11.76 -21.64 -12.35
C ASP A 10 -10.86 -21.06 -11.24
N LYS A 11 -10.94 -19.72 -11.14
CA LYS A 11 -10.21 -18.83 -10.24
C LYS A 11 -10.37 -19.18 -8.75
N ASN A 12 -11.37 -20.00 -8.39
CA ASN A 12 -11.65 -20.43 -7.01
C ASN A 12 -10.99 -21.78 -6.64
N ILE A 13 -10.67 -22.62 -7.62
CA ILE A 13 -10.08 -23.96 -7.40
C ILE A 13 -8.59 -24.03 -7.76
N ASN A 14 -8.09 -23.13 -8.62
CA ASN A 14 -6.66 -23.09 -8.96
C ASN A 14 -6.01 -21.73 -8.64
N PRO A 15 -5.26 -21.59 -7.52
CA PRO A 15 -4.57 -20.35 -7.16
C PRO A 15 -3.50 -19.94 -8.19
N LEU A 16 -3.09 -20.84 -9.09
CA LEU A 16 -2.19 -20.52 -10.21
C LEU A 16 -2.90 -19.77 -11.35
N ALA A 17 -4.19 -20.03 -11.57
CA ALA A 17 -5.01 -19.27 -12.54
C ALA A 17 -5.33 -17.84 -12.05
N LYS A 18 -5.14 -17.56 -10.75
CA LYS A 18 -5.22 -16.21 -10.16
C LYS A 18 -4.01 -15.32 -10.45
N ILE A 19 -2.89 -15.84 -10.95
CA ILE A 19 -1.66 -15.07 -11.23
C ILE A 19 -1.20 -15.20 -12.69
N ALA A 20 -1.98 -15.88 -13.53
CA ALA A 20 -1.66 -16.09 -14.94
C ALA A 20 -1.61 -14.78 -15.76
N THR A 21 -2.28 -13.72 -15.28
CA THR A 21 -2.32 -12.42 -15.96
C THR A 21 -1.69 -11.30 -15.11
N ILE A 22 -0.99 -10.38 -15.77
CA ILE A 22 -0.42 -9.15 -15.16
C ILE A 22 -1.47 -8.37 -14.35
N GLY A 23 -2.70 -8.25 -14.86
CA GLY A 23 -3.78 -7.56 -14.13
C GLY A 23 -4.17 -8.24 -12.82
N GLN A 24 -4.07 -9.57 -12.73
CA GLN A 24 -4.37 -10.29 -11.49
C GLN A 24 -3.20 -10.24 -10.50
N LEU A 25 -1.95 -10.26 -11.00
CA LEU A 25 -0.77 -10.01 -10.18
C LEU A 25 -0.85 -8.63 -9.53
N MET A 26 -1.24 -7.59 -10.28
CA MET A 26 -1.44 -6.26 -9.72
C MET A 26 -2.52 -6.23 -8.64
N ASN A 27 -3.61 -6.99 -8.81
CA ASN A 27 -4.71 -7.02 -7.84
C ASN A 27 -4.33 -7.68 -6.50
N VAL A 28 -3.29 -8.51 -6.47
CA VAL A 28 -2.75 -9.10 -5.22
C VAL A 28 -1.58 -8.27 -4.69
N PHE A 29 -0.71 -7.81 -5.58
CA PHE A 29 0.53 -7.11 -5.24
C PHE A 29 0.27 -5.70 -4.72
N LEU A 30 -0.65 -4.96 -5.34
CA LEU A 30 -0.93 -3.57 -4.99
C LEU A 30 -1.51 -3.42 -3.57
N PRO A 31 -2.56 -4.15 -3.15
CA PRO A 31 -3.06 -4.05 -1.77
C PRO A 31 -2.03 -4.55 -0.76
N ALA A 32 -1.26 -5.60 -1.07
CA ALA A 32 -0.20 -6.08 -0.20
C ALA A 32 0.89 -5.00 0.03
N LEU A 33 1.28 -4.30 -1.04
CA LEU A 33 2.25 -3.21 -0.96
C LEU A 33 1.70 -2.02 -0.16
N ILE A 34 0.44 -1.64 -0.37
CA ILE A 34 -0.21 -0.54 0.36
C ILE A 34 -0.29 -0.86 1.85
N ILE A 35 -0.71 -2.08 2.22
CA ILE A 35 -0.77 -2.52 3.62
C ILE A 35 0.63 -2.53 4.24
N GLY A 36 1.63 -3.07 3.53
CA GLY A 36 3.02 -3.06 3.98
C GLY A 36 3.55 -1.65 4.20
N ALA A 37 3.30 -0.74 3.26
CA ALA A 37 3.68 0.67 3.38
C ALA A 37 2.97 1.35 4.56
N ALA A 38 1.67 1.09 4.77
CA ALA A 38 0.91 1.65 5.88
C ALA A 38 1.47 1.21 7.24
N ILE A 39 1.83 -0.07 7.39
CA ILE A 39 2.44 -0.60 8.61
C ILE A 39 3.82 0.05 8.85
N LEU A 40 4.66 0.13 7.82
CA LEU A 40 5.98 0.77 7.93
C LEU A 40 5.88 2.24 8.32
N LEU A 41 4.96 3.00 7.71
CA LEU A 41 4.71 4.40 8.04
C LEU A 41 4.23 4.56 9.48
N LEU A 42 3.36 3.67 9.95
CA LEU A 42 2.88 3.67 11.33
C LEU A 42 4.04 3.44 12.31
N ILE A 43 4.93 2.48 12.03
CA ILE A 43 6.10 2.22 12.86
C ILE A 43 7.05 3.44 12.88
N MET A 44 7.32 4.05 11.73
CA MET A 44 8.16 5.24 11.65
C MET A 44 7.55 6.43 12.40
N LEU A 45 6.23 6.59 12.37
CA LEU A 45 5.53 7.64 13.09
C LEU A 45 5.64 7.45 14.60
N LEU A 46 5.47 6.22 15.10
CA LEU A 46 5.65 5.88 16.50
C LEU A 46 7.10 6.05 16.96
N TYR A 47 8.08 5.66 16.13
CA TYR A 47 9.49 5.84 16.44
C TYR A 47 9.88 7.32 16.49
N GLY A 48 9.39 8.11 15.52
CA GLY A 48 9.59 9.56 15.48
C GLY A 48 8.99 10.26 16.70
N SER A 49 7.75 9.91 17.07
CA SER A 49 7.08 10.50 18.23
C SER A 49 7.75 10.12 19.54
N TYR A 50 8.16 8.85 19.71
CA TYR A 50 8.91 8.40 20.88
C TYR A 50 10.26 9.11 21.01
N THR A 51 10.98 9.30 19.90
CA THR A 51 12.26 10.01 19.88
C THR A 51 12.08 11.49 20.24
N TRP A 52 10.98 12.12 19.81
CA TRP A 52 10.68 13.51 20.16
C TRP A 52 10.39 13.68 21.66
N ILE A 53 9.58 12.78 22.24
CA ILE A 53 9.21 12.81 23.66
C ILE A 53 10.43 12.53 24.56
N THR A 54 11.31 11.61 24.15
CA THR A 54 12.51 11.24 24.93
C THR A 54 13.69 12.19 24.71
N ALA A 55 13.60 13.16 23.79
CA ALA A 55 14.69 14.10 23.50
C ALA A 55 15.04 15.04 24.66
N GLY A 56 14.16 15.23 25.64
CA GLY A 56 14.47 15.87 26.93
C GLY A 56 15.06 17.29 26.87
N GLY A 57 14.90 18.00 25.75
CA GLY A 57 15.47 19.34 25.52
C GLY A 57 16.79 19.38 24.72
N ASN A 58 17.35 18.24 24.31
CA ASN A 58 18.47 18.23 23.37
C ASN A 58 18.00 18.63 21.96
N ALA A 59 18.41 19.82 21.52
CA ALA A 59 18.04 20.39 20.22
C ALA A 59 18.37 19.50 19.02
N GLU A 60 19.43 18.70 19.10
CA GLU A 60 19.82 17.78 18.03
C GLU A 60 18.83 16.63 17.88
N ASN A 61 18.41 16.04 18.99
CA ASN A 61 17.43 14.96 19.01
C ASN A 61 16.04 15.46 18.59
N VAL A 62 15.68 16.69 18.97
CA VAL A 62 14.43 17.33 18.52
C VAL A 62 14.46 17.58 17.00
N ALA A 63 15.55 18.11 16.47
CA ALA A 63 15.69 18.34 15.02
C ALA A 63 15.65 17.03 14.23
N LYS A 64 16.27 15.97 14.75
CA LYS A 64 16.22 14.63 14.14
C LYS A 64 14.81 14.04 14.17
N ALA A 65 14.11 14.15 15.30
CA ALA A 65 12.74 13.67 15.43
C ALA A 65 11.76 14.43 14.53
N GLN A 66 11.92 15.75 14.41
CA GLN A 66 11.13 16.58 13.48
C GLN A 66 11.33 16.13 12.03
N LYS A 67 12.59 15.90 11.59
CA LYS A 67 12.86 15.37 10.25
C LYS A 67 12.15 14.04 10.02
N ILE A 68 12.28 13.09 10.96
CA ILE A 68 11.61 11.78 10.86
C ILE A 68 10.09 11.97 10.75
N MET A 69 9.51 12.83 11.58
CA MET A 69 8.07 13.11 11.57
C MET A 69 7.62 13.74 10.24
N THR A 70 8.37 14.70 9.71
CA THR A 70 8.11 15.29 8.39
C THR A 70 8.15 14.24 7.29
N TYR A 71 9.18 13.39 7.24
CA TYR A 71 9.25 12.31 6.24
C TYR A 71 8.11 11.30 6.37
N SER A 72 7.73 10.92 7.59
CA SER A 72 6.60 10.01 7.83
C SER A 72 5.27 10.62 7.36
N VAL A 73 5.03 11.89 7.64
CA VAL A 73 3.84 12.61 7.19
C VAL A 73 3.83 12.74 5.66
N PHE A 74 4.96 13.13 5.07
CA PHE A 74 5.08 13.19 3.60
C PHE A 74 4.82 11.83 2.96
N GLY A 75 5.35 10.74 3.53
CA GLY A 75 5.09 9.38 3.04
C GLY A 75 3.62 9.00 3.06
N LEU A 76 2.90 9.30 4.15
CA LEU A 76 1.45 9.07 4.24
C LEU A 76 0.69 9.88 3.19
N VAL A 77 1.01 11.18 3.05
CA VAL A 77 0.40 12.05 2.05
C VAL A 77 0.66 11.54 0.64
N LEU A 78 1.87 11.06 0.34
CA LEU A 78 2.24 10.52 -0.96
C LEU A 78 1.43 9.27 -1.33
N VAL A 79 1.19 8.37 -0.37
CA VAL A 79 0.35 7.17 -0.58
C VAL A 79 -1.10 7.57 -0.87
N ILE A 80 -1.65 8.52 -0.11
CA ILE A 80 -3.02 9.02 -0.33
C ILE A 80 -3.13 9.71 -1.70
N LEU A 81 -2.15 10.55 -2.05
CA LEU A 81 -2.09 11.21 -3.34
C LEU A 81 -1.99 10.21 -4.48
N SER A 82 -1.17 9.16 -4.34
CA SER A 82 -1.05 8.10 -5.34
C SER A 82 -2.41 7.46 -5.68
N LEU A 83 -3.19 7.10 -4.64
CA LEU A 83 -4.54 6.56 -4.83
C LEU A 83 -5.47 7.56 -5.52
N LEU A 84 -5.37 8.84 -5.17
CA LEU A 84 -6.17 9.90 -5.78
C LEU A 84 -5.80 10.10 -7.26
N PHE A 85 -4.52 10.10 -7.60
CA PHE A 85 -4.04 10.20 -8.98
C PHE A 85 -4.49 9.03 -9.83
N VAL A 86 -4.39 7.80 -9.32
CA VAL A 86 -4.87 6.63 -10.07
C VAL A 86 -6.38 6.76 -10.33
N ARG A 87 -7.16 7.13 -9.31
CA ARG A 87 -8.61 7.35 -9.47
C ARG A 87 -8.94 8.48 -10.44
N LEU A 88 -8.14 9.55 -10.44
CA LEU A 88 -8.32 10.67 -11.35
C LEU A 88 -8.10 10.22 -12.80
N ILE A 89 -7.02 9.49 -13.07
CA ILE A 89 -6.72 8.95 -14.39
C ILE A 89 -7.82 7.96 -14.83
N THR A 90 -8.25 7.04 -13.97
CA THR A 90 -9.30 6.07 -14.34
C THR A 90 -10.63 6.74 -14.66
N THR A 91 -10.96 7.83 -13.95
CA THR A 91 -12.19 8.61 -14.19
C THR A 91 -12.12 9.38 -15.50
N ILE A 92 -11.00 10.06 -15.76
CA ILE A 92 -10.82 10.85 -16.99
C ILE A 92 -10.77 9.94 -18.23
N PHE A 93 -10.07 8.82 -18.14
CA PHE A 93 -9.91 7.89 -19.26
C PHE A 93 -11.05 6.85 -19.37
N LYS A 94 -12.03 6.85 -18.44
CA LYS A 94 -13.09 5.82 -18.32
C LYS A 94 -12.55 4.38 -18.38
N ILE A 95 -11.32 4.19 -17.93
CA ILE A 95 -10.70 2.87 -17.85
C ILE A 95 -11.21 2.26 -16.55
N SER A 96 -11.97 1.17 -16.67
CA SER A 96 -12.37 0.34 -15.53
C SER A 96 -11.14 -0.39 -14.99
N ALA A 97 -10.29 0.31 -14.25
CA ALA A 97 -9.19 -0.30 -13.53
C ALA A 97 -9.77 -1.10 -12.35
N PRO A 98 -9.31 -2.35 -12.14
CA PRO A 98 -9.70 -3.17 -11.01
C PRO A 98 -8.92 -2.71 -9.77
N LEU A 99 -9.28 -1.53 -9.24
CA LEU A 99 -8.96 -1.13 -7.88
C LEU A 99 -10.11 -1.51 -6.95
#